data_AF-A0A8S3DS52-F1
#
_entry.id   AF-A0A8S3DS52-F1
#
_cell.length_a   1.000
_cell.length_b   1.000
_cell.length_c   1.000
_cell.angle_alpha   90.00
_cell.angle_beta   90.00
_cell.angle_gamma   90.00
#
_symmetry.space_group_name_H-M   'P 1'
#
loop_
_entity.id
_entity.type
_entity.pdbx_description
1 polymer ?
#
loop_
_entity_poly.entity_id
_entity_poly.type
_entity_poly.pdbx_seq_one_letter_code
_entity_poly.pdbx_strand_id
1 'polypeptide(L)'
;SEQLKKEEETLEEEETKYLREYNEQKRLLFKAEDEQKSINNQTKHAHAQYEKLSKTNAFNAAFHIWHQEHFGTINGFRLGRLPGVNVEWSEINAGLGQAALLLNSLANRIDLQFTKYKIIPLGSHSYIDDLSERKKSGKFVQLPLYTGRRHLTWDTQFNKALIAFLDCVNQFKLAIESKNQRFCLPYKMNEKKGVITDSNGYQFHVSYQVTSLEEWTKALKYMLTNLKWGLTWITSQLPDDMTTSNAIPTVPSSTVTSPR
;
A
#
# COMPACT_ATOMS: atom_id res chain seq x y z
N SER A 1 48.67 -69.92 -25.32
CA SER A 1 49.04 -68.52 -24.98
C SER A 1 48.47 -67.52 -25.99
N GLU A 2 48.33 -67.89 -27.27
CA GLU A 2 47.81 -66.99 -28.31
C GLU A 2 46.30 -66.71 -28.21
N GLN A 3 45.48 -67.70 -27.82
CA GLN A 3 44.04 -67.50 -27.54
C GLN A 3 43.81 -66.55 -26.36
N LEU A 4 44.58 -66.72 -25.27
CA LEU A 4 44.50 -65.85 -24.09
C LEU A 4 44.82 -64.39 -24.43
N LYS A 5 45.80 -64.14 -25.31
CA LYS A 5 46.13 -62.78 -25.77
C LYS A 5 45.02 -62.13 -26.59
N LYS A 6 44.35 -62.89 -27.46
CA LYS A 6 43.20 -62.39 -28.20
C LYS A 6 42.02 -62.06 -27.30
N GLU A 7 41.80 -62.89 -26.28
CA GLU A 7 40.73 -62.70 -25.30
C GLU A 7 41.00 -61.46 -24.44
N GLU A 8 42.26 -61.24 -24.06
CA GLU A 8 42.74 -60.03 -23.38
C GLU A 8 42.54 -58.76 -24.23
N GLU A 9 42.90 -58.78 -25.52
CA GLU A 9 42.66 -57.66 -26.44
C GLU A 9 41.15 -57.34 -26.59
N THR A 10 40.29 -58.37 -26.70
CA THR A 10 38.84 -58.15 -26.78
C THR A 10 38.26 -57.56 -25.49
N LEU A 11 38.78 -57.99 -24.33
CA LEU A 11 38.38 -57.45 -23.03
C LEU A 11 38.80 -55.98 -22.88
N GLU A 12 40.00 -55.61 -23.34
CA GLU A 12 40.45 -54.22 -23.35
C GLU A 12 39.59 -53.33 -24.26
N GLU A 13 39.19 -53.82 -25.44
CA GLU A 13 38.30 -53.09 -26.34
C GLU A 13 36.89 -52.88 -25.72
N GLU A 14 36.35 -53.91 -25.05
CA GLU A 14 35.08 -53.81 -24.34
C GLU A 14 35.16 -52.86 -23.14
N GLU A 15 36.24 -52.91 -22.38
CA GLU A 15 36.48 -52.00 -21.24
C GLU A 15 36.58 -50.54 -21.72
N THR A 16 37.33 -50.28 -22.79
CA THR A 16 37.46 -48.91 -23.33
C THR A 16 36.13 -48.38 -23.87
N LYS A 17 35.31 -49.23 -24.50
CA LYS A 17 33.97 -48.87 -24.95
C LYS A 17 33.05 -48.55 -23.76
N TYR A 18 33.04 -49.42 -22.74
CA TYR A 18 32.29 -49.22 -21.51
C TYR A 18 32.67 -47.92 -20.80
N LEU A 19 33.98 -47.65 -20.66
CA LEU A 19 34.48 -46.42 -20.04
C LEU A 19 34.05 -45.16 -20.82
N ARG A 20 33.98 -45.22 -22.15
CA ARG A 20 33.48 -44.10 -22.97
C ARG A 20 32.00 -43.84 -22.72
N GLU A 21 31.17 -44.89 -22.75
CA GLU A 21 29.72 -44.79 -22.49
C GLU A 21 29.45 -44.28 -21.07
N TYR A 22 30.19 -44.80 -20.07
CA TYR A 22 30.10 -44.34 -18.68
C TYR A 22 30.46 -42.86 -18.54
N ASN A 23 31.54 -42.41 -19.18
CA ASN A 23 31.95 -41.00 -19.16
C ASN A 23 30.91 -40.09 -19.84
N GLU A 24 30.28 -40.55 -20.93
CA GLU A 24 29.23 -39.80 -21.60
C GLU A 24 27.97 -39.66 -20.73
N GLN A 25 27.52 -40.76 -20.10
CA GLN A 25 26.40 -40.74 -19.16
C GLN A 25 26.68 -39.83 -17.97
N LYS A 26 27.89 -39.90 -17.41
CA LYS A 26 28.33 -39.02 -16.31
C LYS A 26 28.34 -37.54 -16.72
N ARG A 27 28.74 -37.23 -17.95
CA ARG A 27 28.68 -35.87 -18.50
C ARG A 27 27.24 -35.38 -18.65
N LEU A 28 26.32 -36.23 -19.10
CA LEU A 28 24.89 -35.89 -19.22
C LEU A 28 24.27 -35.65 -17.85
N LEU A 29 24.58 -36.51 -16.87
CA LEU A 29 24.13 -36.34 -15.49
C LEU A 29 24.60 -34.99 -14.92
N PHE A 30 25.87 -34.64 -15.11
CA PHE A 30 26.41 -33.37 -14.63
C PHE A 30 25.72 -32.16 -15.27
N LYS A 31 25.43 -32.22 -16.57
CA LYS A 31 24.67 -31.16 -17.26
C LYS A 31 23.25 -31.02 -16.70
N ALA A 32 22.56 -32.14 -16.52
CA ALA A 32 21.19 -32.14 -15.98
C ALA A 32 21.16 -31.58 -14.54
N GLU A 33 22.15 -31.93 -13.71
CA GLU A 33 22.28 -31.38 -12.36
C GLU A 33 22.56 -29.87 -12.36
N ASP A 34 23.40 -29.39 -13.29
CA ASP A 34 23.70 -27.96 -13.42
C ASP A 34 22.48 -27.17 -13.91
N GLU A 35 21.75 -27.71 -14.89
CA GLU A 35 20.47 -27.16 -15.35
C GLU A 35 19.44 -27.14 -14.22
N GLN A 36 19.33 -28.21 -13.44
CA GLN A 36 18.43 -28.27 -12.29
C GLN A 36 18.80 -27.22 -11.23
N LYS A 37 20.09 -27.04 -10.93
CA LYS A 37 20.57 -26.00 -10.01
C LYS A 37 20.26 -24.61 -10.54
N SER A 38 20.49 -24.38 -11.83
CA SER A 38 20.20 -23.10 -12.50
C SER A 38 18.72 -22.75 -12.44
N ILE A 39 17.83 -23.67 -12.80
CA ILE A 39 16.38 -23.48 -12.74
C ILE A 39 15.94 -23.24 -11.30
N ASN A 40 16.45 -24.00 -10.33
CA ASN A 40 16.11 -23.81 -8.92
C ASN A 40 16.52 -22.41 -8.41
N ASN A 41 17.70 -21.93 -8.82
CA ASN A 41 18.15 -20.57 -8.49
C ASN A 41 17.28 -19.50 -9.14
N GLN A 42 16.87 -19.68 -10.39
CA GLN A 42 15.94 -18.77 -11.06
C GLN A 42 14.57 -18.73 -10.37
N THR A 43 14.03 -19.88 -10.00
CA THR A 43 12.76 -19.98 -9.26
C THR A 43 12.86 -19.29 -7.90
N LYS A 44 13.96 -19.50 -7.15
CA LYS A 44 14.20 -18.80 -5.89
C LYS A 44 14.30 -17.28 -6.07
N HIS A 45 15.00 -16.82 -7.10
CA HIS A 45 15.11 -15.41 -7.41
C HIS A 45 13.75 -14.80 -7.77
N ALA A 46 12.98 -15.46 -8.65
CA ALA A 46 11.64 -15.03 -9.02
C ALA A 46 10.71 -14.95 -7.80
N HIS A 47 10.75 -15.96 -6.92
CA HIS A 47 9.97 -15.96 -5.69
C HIS A 47 10.36 -14.80 -4.76
N ALA A 48 11.65 -14.51 -4.60
CA ALA A 48 12.12 -13.38 -3.79
C ALA A 48 11.65 -12.03 -4.35
N GLN A 49 11.67 -11.86 -5.68
CA GLN A 49 11.14 -10.65 -6.33
C GLN A 49 9.62 -10.54 -6.17
N TYR A 50 8.90 -11.65 -6.33
CA TYR A 50 7.46 -11.70 -6.11
C TYR A 50 7.09 -11.32 -4.68
N GLU A 51 7.76 -11.90 -3.67
CA GLU A 51 7.52 -11.51 -2.28
C GLU A 51 7.76 -10.02 -2.03
N LYS A 52 8.82 -9.45 -2.62
CA LYS A 52 9.11 -8.03 -2.48
C LYS A 52 8.00 -7.17 -3.09
N LEU A 53 7.47 -7.55 -4.25
CA LEU A 53 6.39 -6.85 -4.93
C LEU A 53 5.05 -7.01 -4.22
N SER A 54 4.69 -8.22 -3.79
CA SER A 54 3.47 -8.52 -3.02
C SER A 54 3.45 -7.74 -1.70
N LYS A 55 4.59 -7.64 -1.00
CA LYS A 55 4.73 -6.82 0.21
C LYS A 55 4.65 -5.31 -0.07
N THR A 56 4.90 -4.86 -1.30
CA THR A 56 4.90 -3.45 -1.69
C THR A 56 3.55 -3.06 -2.28
N ASN A 57 2.55 -2.85 -1.42
CA ASN A 57 1.28 -2.32 -1.89
C ASN A 57 1.50 -0.93 -2.51
N ALA A 58 1.04 -0.73 -3.76
CA ALA A 58 1.19 0.55 -4.48
C ALA A 58 0.67 1.76 -3.67
N PHE A 59 -0.41 1.59 -2.89
CA PHE A 59 -0.90 2.65 -2.04
C PHE A 59 -0.02 2.93 -0.82
N ASN A 60 0.54 1.88 -0.17
CA ASN A 60 1.49 2.07 0.93
C ASN A 60 2.81 2.67 0.45
N ALA A 61 3.20 2.38 -0.79
CA ALA A 61 4.38 2.98 -1.43
C ALA A 61 4.14 4.45 -1.83
N ALA A 62 2.94 4.79 -2.30
CA ALA A 62 2.59 6.14 -2.71
C ALA A 62 2.23 7.07 -1.53
N PHE A 63 1.65 6.53 -0.45
CA PHE A 63 1.16 7.29 0.70
C PHE A 63 1.69 6.71 2.01
N HIS A 64 2.89 7.11 2.38
CA HIS A 64 3.52 6.69 3.62
C HIS A 64 2.98 7.52 4.80
N ILE A 65 2.00 6.97 5.53
CA ILE A 65 1.48 7.58 6.76
C ILE A 65 2.26 7.06 7.98
N TRP A 66 2.90 7.98 8.69
CA TRP A 66 3.67 7.70 9.89
C TRP A 66 3.43 8.75 10.98
N HIS A 67 4.14 8.68 12.10
CA HIS A 67 4.11 9.70 13.14
C HIS A 67 5.52 10.13 13.51
N GLN A 68 5.67 11.43 13.79
CA GLN A 68 6.90 12.01 14.33
C GLN A 68 6.54 12.73 15.63
N GLU A 69 6.90 12.13 16.76
CA GLU A 69 6.51 12.59 18.10
C GLU A 69 4.99 12.84 18.20
N HIS A 70 4.61 14.11 18.29
CA HIS A 70 3.25 14.61 18.42
C HIS A 70 2.53 14.77 17.07
N PHE A 71 3.25 14.81 15.96
CA PHE A 71 2.69 15.05 14.63
C PHE A 71 2.32 13.74 13.92
N GLY A 72 1.20 13.77 13.19
CA GLY A 72 0.96 12.81 12.11
C GLY A 72 1.71 13.28 10.86
N THR A 73 2.29 12.35 10.12
CA THR A 73 3.05 12.64 8.90
C THR A 73 2.51 11.84 7.72
N ILE A 74 2.50 12.45 6.53
CA ILE A 74 2.18 11.77 5.27
C ILE A 74 3.23 12.12 4.24
N ASN A 75 3.91 11.11 3.68
CA ASN A 75 5.05 11.28 2.77
C ASN A 75 6.13 12.24 3.33
N GLY A 76 6.34 12.20 4.64
CA GLY A 76 7.29 13.06 5.35
C GLY A 76 6.79 14.45 5.72
N PHE A 77 5.62 14.89 5.24
CA PHE A 77 5.03 16.19 5.61
C PHE A 77 4.31 16.11 6.95
N ARG A 78 4.65 16.99 7.89
CA ARG A 78 4.02 17.07 9.21
C ARG A 78 2.71 17.84 9.15
N LEU A 79 1.65 17.22 9.68
CA LEU A 79 0.35 17.86 9.84
C LEU A 79 0.17 18.32 11.29
N GLY A 80 0.15 19.63 11.48
CA GLY A 80 -0.06 20.28 12.77
C GLY A 80 0.95 21.38 13.03
N ARG A 81 0.79 22.06 14.16
CA ARG A 81 1.73 23.05 14.70
C ARG A 81 1.76 22.93 16.21
N LEU A 82 2.90 23.19 16.84
CA LEU A 82 3.03 23.25 18.29
C LEU A 82 3.64 24.59 18.70
N PRO A 83 3.39 25.08 19.92
CA PRO A 83 3.96 26.34 20.41
C PRO A 83 5.49 26.42 20.28
N GLY A 84 6.20 25.30 20.45
CA GLY A 84 7.66 25.21 20.29
C GLY A 84 8.16 24.76 18.92
N VAL A 85 7.29 24.22 18.05
CA VAL A 85 7.67 23.72 16.71
C VAL A 85 6.68 24.25 15.68
N ASN A 86 7.10 25.30 14.99
CA ASN A 86 6.33 25.97 13.97
C ASN A 86 6.57 25.33 12.60
N VAL A 87 5.65 24.43 12.21
CA VAL A 87 5.62 23.87 10.86
C VAL A 87 5.11 24.94 9.88
N GLU A 88 5.80 25.04 8.73
CA GLU A 88 5.44 25.97 7.66
C GLU A 88 4.10 25.60 7.02
N TRP A 89 3.33 26.61 6.60
CA TRP A 89 2.03 26.35 5.99
C TRP A 89 2.14 25.62 4.66
N SER A 90 3.21 25.83 3.90
CA SER A 90 3.47 25.09 2.67
C SER A 90 3.56 23.58 2.92
N GLU A 91 4.20 23.17 4.02
CA GLU A 91 4.32 21.77 4.43
C GLU A 91 2.95 21.19 4.83
N ILE A 92 2.18 21.93 5.64
CA ILE A 92 0.82 21.52 6.06
C ILE A 92 -0.10 21.39 4.85
N ASN A 93 -0.08 22.37 3.95
CA ASN A 93 -0.89 22.39 2.73
C ASN A 93 -0.51 21.22 1.81
N ALA A 94 0.78 20.91 1.68
CA ALA A 94 1.23 19.74 0.94
C ALA A 94 0.75 18.43 1.57
N GLY A 95 0.86 18.28 2.89
CA GLY A 95 0.36 17.11 3.61
C GLY A 95 -1.16 16.93 3.50
N LEU A 96 -1.93 18.01 3.60
CA LEU A 96 -3.39 17.98 3.40
C LEU A 96 -3.75 17.63 1.96
N GLY A 97 -2.97 18.12 0.99
CA GLY A 97 -3.10 17.74 -0.41
C GLY A 97 -2.85 16.25 -0.66
N GLN A 98 -1.82 15.69 -0.03
CA GLN A 98 -1.55 14.24 -0.07
C GLN A 98 -2.68 13.44 0.58
N ALA A 99 -3.21 13.91 1.72
CA ALA A 99 -4.34 13.27 2.38
C ALA A 99 -5.62 13.33 1.53
N ALA A 100 -5.87 14.44 0.84
CA ALA A 100 -6.97 14.60 -0.10
C ALA A 100 -6.84 13.64 -1.30
N LEU A 101 -5.65 13.54 -1.88
CA LEU A 101 -5.38 12.61 -2.97
C LEU A 101 -5.55 11.15 -2.53
N LEU A 102 -5.06 10.80 -1.33
CA LEU A 102 -5.24 9.48 -0.74
C LEU A 102 -6.72 9.15 -0.60
N LEU A 103 -7.49 9.98 0.11
CA LEU A 103 -8.91 9.72 0.34
C LEU A 103 -9.70 9.62 -0.98
N ASN A 104 -9.41 10.49 -1.94
CA ASN A 104 -10.03 10.44 -3.28
C ASN A 104 -9.68 9.13 -4.01
N SER A 105 -8.43 8.68 -3.91
CA SER A 105 -7.99 7.42 -4.55
C SER A 105 -8.60 6.18 -3.87
N LEU A 106 -8.73 6.20 -2.53
CA LEU A 106 -9.37 5.13 -1.78
C LEU A 106 -10.88 5.07 -2.06
N ALA A 107 -11.56 6.22 -2.12
CA ALA A 107 -12.97 6.30 -2.47
C ALA A 107 -13.23 5.75 -3.89
N ASN A 108 -12.41 6.14 -4.87
CA ASN A 108 -12.48 5.60 -6.23
C ASN A 108 -12.26 4.09 -6.27
N ARG A 109 -11.36 3.53 -5.43
CA ARG A 109 -11.10 2.09 -5.40
C ARG A 109 -12.31 1.27 -4.91
N ILE A 110 -13.15 1.84 -4.06
CA ILE A 110 -14.34 1.17 -3.52
C ILE A 110 -15.66 1.63 -4.17
N ASP A 111 -15.55 2.42 -5.25
CA ASP A 111 -16.65 3.08 -5.98
C ASP A 111 -17.56 3.93 -5.07
N LEU A 112 -16.96 4.60 -4.07
CA LEU A 112 -17.69 5.48 -3.17
C LEU A 112 -17.83 6.88 -3.78
N GLN A 113 -19.08 7.32 -3.92
CA GLN A 113 -19.42 8.71 -4.22
C GLN A 113 -19.83 9.44 -2.95
N PHE A 114 -19.12 10.52 -2.63
CA PHE A 114 -19.48 11.40 -1.52
C PHE A 114 -20.74 12.19 -1.83
N THR A 115 -21.61 12.37 -0.83
CA THR A 115 -22.96 12.94 -1.03
C THR A 115 -22.95 14.47 -1.17
N LYS A 116 -22.38 15.18 -0.20
CA LYS A 116 -22.40 16.65 -0.11
C LYS A 116 -21.17 17.32 -0.70
N TYR A 117 -20.08 16.58 -0.82
CA TYR A 117 -18.76 17.14 -1.07
C TYR A 117 -18.07 16.40 -2.19
N LYS A 118 -17.27 17.10 -2.98
CA LYS A 118 -16.38 16.49 -3.96
C LYS A 118 -14.95 16.95 -3.68
N ILE A 119 -14.07 15.99 -3.41
CA ILE A 119 -12.65 16.27 -3.16
C ILE A 119 -11.94 16.47 -4.49
N ILE A 120 -11.17 17.56 -4.61
CA ILE A 120 -10.37 17.85 -5.80
C ILE A 120 -8.90 17.96 -5.37
N PRO A 121 -8.10 16.89 -5.56
CA PRO A 121 -6.68 16.91 -5.22
C PRO A 121 -5.92 17.75 -6.25
N LEU A 122 -5.29 18.83 -5.79
CA LEU A 122 -4.49 19.76 -6.60
C LEU A 122 -3.18 20.10 -5.86
N GLY A 123 -2.49 19.06 -5.37
CA GLY A 123 -1.27 19.21 -4.58
C GLY A 123 -1.49 20.10 -3.35
N SER A 124 -0.59 21.07 -3.11
CA SER A 124 -0.69 22.01 -1.99
C SER A 124 -1.86 23.00 -2.07
N HIS A 125 -2.61 23.02 -3.18
CA HIS A 125 -3.78 23.89 -3.35
C HIS A 125 -5.06 23.09 -3.52
N SER A 126 -5.11 21.89 -2.93
CA SER A 126 -6.29 21.03 -2.93
C SER A 126 -7.49 21.72 -2.30
N TYR A 127 -8.69 21.38 -2.76
CA TYR A 127 -9.93 21.98 -2.26
C TYR A 127 -11.10 20.99 -2.35
N ILE A 128 -12.20 21.34 -1.71
CA ILE A 128 -13.44 20.58 -1.71
C ILE A 128 -14.54 21.45 -2.30
N ASP A 129 -15.27 20.91 -3.29
CA ASP A 129 -16.50 21.53 -3.78
C ASP A 129 -17.67 21.09 -2.89
N ASP A 130 -18.39 22.06 -2.34
CA ASP A 130 -19.67 21.84 -1.68
C ASP A 130 -20.78 21.77 -2.73
N LEU A 131 -21.40 20.60 -2.85
CA LEU A 131 -22.46 20.29 -3.80
C LEU A 131 -23.83 20.77 -3.32
N SER A 132 -23.98 21.06 -2.02
CA SER A 132 -25.23 21.53 -1.43
C SER A 132 -25.49 23.01 -1.73
N GLU A 133 -24.42 23.81 -1.87
CA GLU A 133 -24.49 25.23 -2.17
C GLU A 133 -24.04 25.51 -3.61
N ARG A 134 -24.97 25.97 -4.44
CA ARG A 134 -24.64 26.51 -5.78
C ARG A 134 -24.57 28.03 -5.74
N LYS A 135 -23.47 28.59 -6.23
CA LYS A 135 -23.36 30.04 -6.45
C LYS A 135 -24.33 30.46 -7.55
N LYS A 136 -24.72 31.74 -7.55
CA LYS A 136 -25.54 32.36 -8.62
C LYS A 136 -24.94 32.17 -10.03
N SER A 137 -23.63 31.94 -10.12
CA SER A 137 -22.90 31.66 -11.37
C SER A 137 -22.97 30.19 -11.83
N GLY A 138 -23.75 29.33 -11.18
CA GLY A 138 -23.85 27.89 -11.47
C GLY A 138 -22.68 27.02 -10.99
N LYS A 139 -21.62 27.63 -10.45
CA LYS A 139 -20.43 26.95 -9.89
C LYS A 139 -20.66 26.57 -8.42
N PHE A 140 -20.06 25.45 -7.98
CA PHE A 140 -20.07 25.03 -6.58
C PHE A 140 -19.25 25.96 -5.69
N VAL A 141 -19.53 25.93 -4.38
CA VAL A 141 -18.74 26.66 -3.39
C VAL A 141 -17.45 25.89 -3.12
N GLN A 142 -16.32 26.51 -3.46
CA GLN A 142 -14.99 25.96 -3.23
C GLN A 142 -14.52 26.24 -1.80
N LEU A 143 -14.19 25.18 -1.08
CA LEU A 143 -13.62 25.18 0.26
C LEU A 143 -12.13 24.80 0.17
N PRO A 144 -11.20 25.75 0.33
CA PRO A 144 -9.77 25.49 0.18
C PRO A 144 -9.23 24.66 1.35
N LEU A 145 -8.55 23.54 1.06
CA LEU A 145 -7.79 22.75 2.04
C LEU A 145 -6.36 23.27 2.21
N TYR A 146 -6.17 24.57 2.03
CA TYR A 146 -4.90 25.25 2.19
C TYR A 146 -5.11 26.65 2.77
N THR A 147 -4.10 27.16 3.46
CA THR A 147 -4.08 28.55 3.91
C THR A 147 -2.68 29.16 3.75
N GLY A 148 -2.63 30.46 3.49
CA GLY A 148 -1.40 31.25 3.36
C GLY A 148 -1.30 32.41 4.35
N ARG A 149 -2.21 32.48 5.33
CA ARG A 149 -2.28 33.50 6.40
C ARG A 149 -2.30 34.99 5.99
N ARG A 150 -2.47 35.34 4.72
CA ARG A 150 -2.55 36.76 4.30
C ARG A 150 -3.93 37.40 4.51
N HIS A 151 -4.98 36.62 4.74
CA HIS A 151 -6.36 37.13 4.82
C HIS A 151 -7.18 36.39 5.88
N LEU A 152 -7.77 37.14 6.83
CA LEU A 152 -8.56 36.61 7.96
C LEU A 152 -9.81 35.80 7.51
N THR A 153 -10.38 36.13 6.34
CA THR A 153 -11.53 35.42 5.76
C THR A 153 -11.18 34.03 5.20
N TRP A 154 -9.90 33.74 4.97
CA TRP A 154 -9.47 32.44 4.45
C TRP A 154 -9.41 31.38 5.54
N ASP A 155 -9.19 31.78 6.78
CA ASP A 155 -9.13 30.86 7.92
C ASP A 155 -10.51 30.24 8.21
N THR A 156 -11.60 30.98 7.99
CA THR A 156 -12.96 30.43 8.16
C THR A 156 -13.30 29.42 7.07
N GLN A 157 -12.91 29.69 5.83
CA GLN A 157 -13.13 28.78 4.70
C GLN A 157 -12.25 27.53 4.80
N PHE A 158 -11.01 27.68 5.29
CA PHE A 158 -10.12 26.55 5.60
C PHE A 158 -10.69 25.66 6.71
N ASN A 159 -11.20 26.25 7.79
CA ASN A 159 -11.86 25.49 8.86
C ASN A 159 -13.09 24.72 8.34
N LYS A 160 -13.91 25.34 7.49
CA LYS A 160 -15.03 24.64 6.82
C LYS A 160 -14.53 23.51 5.92
N ALA A 161 -13.44 23.71 5.18
CA ALA A 161 -12.84 22.68 4.36
C ALA A 161 -12.36 21.48 5.19
N LEU A 162 -11.74 21.71 6.35
CA LEU A 162 -11.32 20.63 7.25
C LEU A 162 -12.51 19.84 7.82
N ILE A 163 -13.61 20.52 8.16
CA ILE A 163 -14.84 19.86 8.62
C ILE A 163 -15.48 19.06 7.48
N ALA A 164 -15.55 19.62 6.28
CA ALA A 164 -16.04 18.91 5.09
C ALA A 164 -15.18 17.70 4.75
N PHE A 165 -13.85 17.82 4.88
CA PHE A 165 -12.93 16.71 4.72
C PHE A 165 -13.17 15.62 5.76
N LEU A 166 -13.40 15.99 7.03
CA LEU A 166 -13.73 15.03 8.08
C LEU A 166 -15.04 14.29 7.79
N ASP A 167 -16.06 14.97 7.24
CA ASP A 167 -17.29 14.34 6.78
C ASP A 167 -17.00 13.30 5.67
N CYS A 168 -16.17 13.63 4.68
CA CYS A 168 -15.74 12.66 3.67
C CYS A 168 -15.04 11.44 4.29
N VAL A 169 -14.13 11.64 5.26
CA VAL A 169 -13.47 10.51 5.97
C VAL A 169 -14.51 9.66 6.72
N ASN A 170 -15.54 10.28 7.31
CA ASN A 170 -16.60 9.56 8.00
C ASN A 170 -17.52 8.80 7.04
N GLN A 171 -17.86 9.36 5.88
CA GLN A 171 -18.59 8.64 4.83
C GLN A 171 -17.80 7.43 4.32
N PHE A 172 -16.49 7.61 4.13
CA PHE A 172 -15.59 6.52 3.77
C PHE A 172 -15.54 5.42 4.83
N LYS A 173 -15.44 5.79 6.11
CA LYS A 173 -15.55 4.86 7.24
C LYS A 173 -16.84 4.04 7.14
N LEU A 174 -18.00 4.70 7.03
CA LEU A 174 -19.30 4.02 6.98
C LEU A 174 -19.42 3.07 5.78
N ALA A 175 -18.83 3.43 4.63
CA ALA A 175 -18.80 2.59 3.44
C ALA A 175 -17.90 1.35 3.60
N ILE A 176 -16.84 1.43 4.42
CA ILE A 176 -16.01 0.27 4.76
C ILE A 176 -16.71 -0.62 5.78
N GLU A 177 -17.26 -0.03 6.84
CA GLU A 177 -17.94 -0.77 7.92
C GLU A 177 -19.19 -1.50 7.43
N SER A 178 -19.89 -0.96 6.43
CA SER A 178 -21.01 -1.65 5.78
C SER A 178 -20.58 -2.90 5.01
N LYS A 179 -19.36 -2.92 4.47
CA LYS A 179 -18.78 -4.09 3.78
C LYS A 179 -18.17 -5.11 4.76
N ASN A 180 -17.75 -4.69 5.95
CA ASN A 180 -17.18 -5.57 6.96
C ASN A 180 -17.52 -5.13 8.39
N GLN A 181 -18.50 -5.80 9.00
CA GLN A 181 -18.98 -5.51 10.36
C GLN A 181 -17.94 -5.68 11.48
N ARG A 182 -16.83 -6.41 11.24
CA ARG A 182 -15.78 -6.61 12.24
C ARG A 182 -14.69 -5.55 12.20
N PHE A 183 -14.64 -4.76 11.14
CA PHE A 183 -13.66 -3.69 11.01
C PHE A 183 -14.25 -2.38 11.51
N CYS A 184 -13.50 -1.65 12.32
CA CYS A 184 -13.87 -0.32 12.80
C CYS A 184 -12.62 0.54 12.84
N LEU A 185 -12.74 1.81 12.42
CA LEU A 185 -11.66 2.76 12.55
C LEU A 185 -11.43 3.11 14.04
N PRO A 186 -10.17 3.29 14.47
CA PRO A 186 -9.83 3.44 15.88
C PRO A 186 -10.42 4.71 16.51
N TYR A 187 -10.53 5.80 15.74
CA TYR A 187 -11.00 7.08 16.25
C TYR A 187 -12.39 7.42 15.70
N LYS A 188 -13.33 7.71 16.61
CA LYS A 188 -14.69 8.09 16.23
C LYS A 188 -14.70 9.54 15.74
N MET A 189 -15.49 9.82 14.71
CA MET A 189 -15.61 11.14 14.10
C MET A 189 -17.06 11.61 14.22
N ASN A 190 -17.25 12.88 14.57
CA ASN A 190 -18.53 13.55 14.55
C ASN A 190 -18.45 14.69 13.53
N GLU A 191 -18.97 14.42 12.33
CA GLU A 191 -18.91 15.33 11.18
C GLU A 191 -19.67 16.64 11.43
N LYS A 192 -20.80 16.58 12.14
CA LYS A 192 -21.62 17.77 12.43
C LYS A 192 -20.92 18.76 13.35
N LYS A 193 -20.05 18.26 14.24
CA LYS A 193 -19.31 19.07 15.19
C LYS A 193 -17.86 19.33 14.75
N GLY A 194 -17.34 18.65 13.73
CA GLY A 194 -15.94 18.77 13.33
C GLY A 194 -14.97 18.18 14.37
N VAL A 195 -15.38 17.13 15.08
CA VAL A 195 -14.66 16.60 16.25
C VAL A 195 -14.24 15.15 16.02
N ILE A 196 -13.04 14.82 16.50
CA ILE A 196 -12.51 13.45 16.56
C ILE A 196 -12.34 13.06 18.03
N THR A 197 -12.78 11.85 18.37
CA THR A 197 -12.74 11.31 19.73
C THR A 197 -11.67 10.24 19.86
N ASP A 198 -10.82 10.38 20.87
CA ASP A 198 -9.79 9.40 21.25
C ASP A 198 -10.39 8.20 21.98
N SER A 199 -9.62 7.13 22.15
CA SER A 199 -9.98 5.91 22.89
C SER A 199 -10.41 6.20 24.33
N ASN A 200 -9.86 7.25 24.93
CA ASN A 200 -10.19 7.71 26.29
C ASN A 200 -11.46 8.58 26.35
N GLY A 201 -12.11 8.86 25.23
CA GLY A 201 -13.33 9.68 25.17
C GLY A 201 -13.11 11.20 25.04
N TYR A 202 -11.85 11.67 25.05
CA TYR A 202 -11.52 13.08 24.81
C TYR A 202 -11.81 13.50 23.38
N GLN A 203 -12.37 14.69 23.22
CA GLN A 203 -12.83 15.25 21.95
C GLN A 203 -11.88 16.36 21.49
N PHE A 204 -11.41 16.27 20.25
CA PHE A 204 -10.50 17.23 19.63
C PHE A 204 -11.12 17.81 18.37
N HIS A 205 -11.15 19.13 18.26
CA HIS A 205 -11.73 19.81 17.10
C HIS A 205 -10.70 19.94 15.97
N VAL A 206 -11.13 19.73 14.73
CA VAL A 206 -10.22 19.84 13.56
C VAL A 206 -9.99 21.29 13.09
N SER A 207 -10.59 22.28 13.74
CA SER A 207 -10.54 23.68 13.28
C SER A 207 -9.44 24.45 13.99
N TYR A 208 -8.59 25.09 13.21
CA TYR A 208 -7.32 25.66 13.65
C TYR A 208 -7.45 26.76 14.73
N GLN A 209 -8.51 27.57 14.68
CA GLN A 209 -8.69 28.74 15.55
C GLN A 209 -9.63 28.51 16.73
N VAL A 210 -10.31 27.35 16.78
CA VAL A 210 -11.30 27.04 17.83
C VAL A 210 -10.65 26.33 19.01
N THR A 211 -9.50 25.70 18.79
CA THR A 211 -8.83 24.79 19.73
C THR A 211 -7.37 25.18 19.88
N SER A 212 -6.68 24.66 20.90
CA SER A 212 -5.24 24.87 21.04
C SER A 212 -4.46 24.20 19.90
N LEU A 213 -3.26 24.70 19.60
CA LEU A 213 -2.40 24.13 18.54
C LEU A 213 -2.09 22.64 18.78
N GLU A 214 -1.97 22.24 20.05
CA GLU A 214 -1.71 20.86 20.46
C GLU A 214 -2.89 19.93 20.17
N GLU A 215 -4.10 20.36 20.54
CA GLU A 215 -5.34 19.63 20.27
C GLU A 215 -5.59 19.53 18.77
N TRP A 216 -5.35 20.60 18.02
CA TRP A 216 -5.48 20.60 16.57
C TRP A 216 -4.51 19.60 15.93
N THR A 217 -3.26 19.58 16.38
CA THR A 217 -2.24 18.63 15.91
C THR A 217 -2.63 17.19 16.22
N LYS A 218 -3.17 16.93 17.42
CA LYS A 218 -3.71 15.59 17.77
C LYS A 218 -4.89 15.20 16.89
N ALA A 219 -5.82 16.11 16.63
CA ALA A 219 -6.96 15.85 15.74
C ALA A 219 -6.48 15.44 14.34
N LEU A 220 -5.54 16.18 13.75
CA LEU A 220 -4.98 15.84 12.43
C LEU A 220 -4.22 14.50 12.45
N LYS A 221 -3.49 14.19 13.52
CA LYS A 221 -2.81 12.90 13.70
C LYS A 221 -3.81 11.73 13.75
N TYR A 222 -4.91 11.89 14.48
CA TYR A 222 -5.96 10.87 14.57
C TYR A 222 -6.70 10.70 13.24
N MET A 223 -6.95 11.79 12.52
CA MET A 223 -7.49 11.74 11.17
C MET A 223 -6.59 10.96 10.21
N LEU A 224 -5.28 11.23 10.21
CA LEU A 224 -4.31 10.47 9.41
C LEU A 224 -4.25 9.00 9.81
N THR A 225 -4.38 8.70 11.10
CA THR A 225 -4.37 7.32 11.58
C THR A 225 -5.62 6.58 11.09
N ASN A 226 -6.80 7.20 11.13
CA ASN A 226 -8.00 6.64 10.51
C ASN A 226 -7.81 6.37 9.01
N LEU A 227 -7.21 7.31 8.27
CA LEU A 227 -6.88 7.10 6.85
C LEU A 227 -5.90 5.94 6.64
N LYS A 228 -4.89 5.79 7.51
CA LYS A 228 -3.95 4.67 7.47
C LYS A 228 -4.64 3.32 7.72
N TRP A 229 -5.56 3.25 8.67
CA TRP A 229 -6.33 2.04 8.92
C TRP A 229 -7.23 1.69 7.74
N GLY A 230 -7.91 2.68 7.16
CA GLY A 230 -8.70 2.49 5.94
C GLY A 230 -7.86 2.05 4.74
N LEU A 231 -6.64 2.58 4.62
CA LEU A 231 -5.65 2.14 3.65
C LEU A 231 -5.33 0.66 3.85
N THR A 232 -4.90 0.27 5.07
CA THR A 232 -4.58 -1.12 5.41
C THR A 232 -5.75 -2.06 5.11
N TRP A 233 -6.98 -1.66 5.42
CA TRP A 233 -8.16 -2.44 5.08
C TRP A 233 -8.30 -2.63 3.57
N ILE A 234 -8.27 -1.57 2.77
CA ILE A 234 -8.35 -1.68 1.31
C ILE A 234 -7.23 -2.58 0.77
N THR A 235 -6.02 -2.45 1.31
CA THR A 235 -4.88 -3.29 0.89
C THR A 235 -5.08 -4.76 1.24
N SER A 236 -5.75 -5.09 2.35
CA SER A 236 -6.09 -6.47 2.74
C SER A 236 -7.23 -7.08 1.93
N GLN A 237 -8.07 -6.24 1.30
CA GLN A 237 -9.15 -6.68 0.42
C GLN A 237 -8.69 -6.90 -1.02
N LEU A 238 -7.46 -6.52 -1.34
CA LEU A 238 -6.84 -6.95 -2.59
C LEU A 238 -6.63 -8.45 -2.46
N PRO A 239 -7.20 -9.26 -3.36
CA PRO A 239 -6.73 -10.64 -3.49
C PRO A 239 -5.21 -10.60 -3.69
N ASP A 240 -4.50 -11.59 -3.20
CA ASP A 240 -3.29 -12.06 -3.89
C ASP A 240 -3.78 -12.52 -5.27
N ASP A 241 -4.03 -11.56 -6.18
CA ASP A 241 -4.47 -11.80 -7.54
C ASP A 241 -3.36 -12.61 -8.21
N MET A 242 -3.51 -13.94 -8.20
CA MET A 242 -2.95 -15.00 -9.09
C MET A 242 -2.87 -16.41 -8.42
N THR A 243 -3.49 -16.68 -7.28
CA THR A 243 -3.38 -18.02 -6.62
C THR A 243 -4.26 -19.15 -7.19
N THR A 244 -4.99 -18.95 -8.30
CA THR A 244 -5.82 -20.01 -8.92
C THR A 244 -5.58 -20.20 -10.42
N SER A 245 -4.31 -20.27 -10.84
CA SER A 245 -3.95 -21.00 -12.06
C SER A 245 -2.44 -21.20 -12.08
N ASN A 246 -1.97 -22.28 -11.44
CA ASN A 246 -0.71 -22.98 -11.77
C ASN A 246 -0.54 -24.13 -10.77
N ALA A 247 -1.42 -25.12 -10.86
CA ALA A 247 -1.04 -26.46 -10.47
C ALA A 247 0.08 -26.87 -11.46
N ILE A 248 1.31 -26.87 -10.98
CA ILE A 248 2.48 -27.38 -11.70
C ILE A 248 2.14 -28.81 -12.14
N PRO A 249 2.25 -29.18 -13.44
CA PRO A 249 2.20 -30.57 -13.82
C PRO A 249 3.39 -31.26 -13.15
N THR A 250 3.13 -32.04 -12.10
CA THR A 250 4.10 -32.98 -11.55
C THR A 250 4.51 -33.90 -12.68
N VAL A 251 5.73 -33.73 -13.16
CA VAL A 251 6.36 -34.68 -14.08
C VAL A 251 6.43 -36.02 -13.34
N PRO A 252 5.83 -37.10 -13.87
CA PRO A 252 5.90 -38.39 -13.21
C PRO A 252 7.36 -38.86 -13.20
N SER A 253 7.86 -39.14 -11.99
CA SER A 253 9.15 -39.79 -11.79
C SER A 253 9.17 -41.13 -12.52
N SER A 254 9.91 -41.20 -13.62
CA SER A 254 10.27 -42.48 -14.23
C SER A 254 11.28 -43.16 -13.30
N THR A 255 10.79 -44.15 -12.55
CA THR A 255 11.63 -45.17 -11.92
C THR A 255 12.48 -45.84 -13.00
N VAL A 256 13.78 -45.55 -12.99
CA VAL A 256 14.77 -46.33 -13.74
C VAL A 256 14.86 -47.69 -13.06
N THR A 257 14.26 -48.69 -13.69
CA THR A 257 14.44 -50.10 -13.36
C THR A 257 15.86 -50.51 -13.78
N SER A 258 16.72 -50.84 -12.82
CA SER A 258 18.01 -51.47 -13.11
C SER A 258 17.79 -52.83 -13.80
N PRO A 259 18.45 -53.13 -14.93
CA PRO A 259 18.57 -54.51 -15.38
C PRO A 259 19.71 -55.19 -14.61
N ARG A 260 19.32 -56.24 -13.88
CA ARG A 260 20.08 -57.35 -13.26
C ARG A 260 21.56 -57.16 -12.97
#